data_AF-A0A2S5X425-F1
#
_entry.id   AF-A0A2S5X425-F1
#
_cell.length_a   1.000
_cell.length_b   1.000
_cell.length_c   1.000
_cell.angle_alpha   90.00
_cell.angle_beta   90.00
_cell.angle_gamma   90.00
#
_symmetry.space_group_name_H-M   'P 1'
#
loop_
_entity.id
_entity.type
_entity.pdbx_description
1 polymer ?
#
loop_
_entity_poly.entity_id
_entity_poly.type
_entity_poly.pdbx_seq_one_letter_code
_entity_poly.pdbx_strand_id
1 'polypeptide(L)'
;MDHTASNLVPGPGLYATHDGVLYPLRVHDGRWAFRSTSPVRDFVVADEVYIRPIAIDDEVECFGFEHVGVYRGLPVHVAPRPGGAELLLVSTDRSSADLGFTAEPLRRGGHDWRKTVTNGDPELTVTSTRVRKPIPWEGHPEEVLPPREPARTGARASQLQRGDGAPSRQLQAPGLYAMLDGLEYPVVPRGAEWALRSEEPRPGFVPQRGEHLRTITPEDQLAYVTILHPGTYRELSVQVRPTSAHAVQLSTRDRRSVGRGFVQFGFERPEIQEYVHSVALDDPELQVTTTRAPSAPPWLRHGRERTPTGVPTTWSDFAEAFAAALEQVTDRVVVIVSAAGDARRYVQFAGDSDVLEAEAPGRSIVADADERVLRGAGWTPPGPSQPNWSATARRHDARPVRRALAEMSVAALRDGYSVGSPRLLSYTAWRDPQVFPDGASYTAEEWEARDLGTAALEIPALRLPRR
;
A
#
# COMPACT_ATOMS: atom_id res chain seq x y z
N MET A 1 -27.60 6.48 21.63
CA MET A 1 -27.91 7.25 20.41
C MET A 1 -26.88 8.36 20.35
N ASP A 2 -25.81 8.16 19.59
CA ASP A 2 -24.81 9.22 19.37
C ASP A 2 -24.79 9.55 17.87
N HIS A 3 -25.45 10.63 17.52
CA HIS A 3 -25.40 11.24 16.20
C HIS A 3 -24.09 12.02 16.10
N THR A 4 -23.15 11.54 15.30
CA THR A 4 -21.97 12.34 14.95
C THR A 4 -22.31 13.15 13.70
N ALA A 5 -22.71 14.41 13.87
CA ALA A 5 -22.85 15.34 12.76
C ALA A 5 -21.44 15.66 12.24
N SER A 6 -21.03 14.99 11.18
CA SER A 6 -19.77 15.22 10.48
C SER A 6 -20.06 15.18 8.98
N ASN A 7 -19.51 16.13 8.24
CA ASN A 7 -19.57 16.10 6.76
C ASN A 7 -18.74 14.95 6.18
N LEU A 8 -17.88 14.33 7.00
CA LEU A 8 -17.10 13.15 6.63
C LEU A 8 -17.84 11.89 7.02
N VAL A 9 -18.17 11.09 6.01
CA VAL A 9 -18.83 9.80 6.12
C VAL A 9 -17.77 8.72 6.39
N PRO A 10 -17.88 7.92 7.48
CA PRO A 10 -17.03 6.77 7.69
C PRO A 10 -17.03 5.83 6.48
N GLY A 11 -15.88 5.27 6.12
CA GLY A 11 -15.78 4.31 5.02
C GLY A 11 -16.60 3.03 5.27
N PRO A 12 -16.82 2.20 4.25
CA PRO A 12 -17.51 0.93 4.44
C PRO A 12 -16.69 -0.01 5.34
N GLY A 13 -17.39 -0.87 6.07
CA GLY A 13 -16.79 -1.97 6.83
C GLY A 13 -17.28 -2.07 8.27
N LEU A 14 -16.59 -2.91 9.03
CA LEU A 14 -16.83 -3.12 10.44
C LEU A 14 -15.96 -2.18 11.27
N TYR A 15 -16.54 -1.69 12.35
CA TYR A 15 -15.90 -0.80 13.30
C TYR A 15 -16.13 -1.33 14.70
N ALA A 16 -15.23 -0.95 15.60
CA ALA A 16 -15.41 -1.16 17.02
C ALA A 16 -14.80 0.01 17.80
N THR A 17 -15.19 0.12 19.07
CA THR A 17 -14.60 1.08 19.99
C THR A 17 -13.49 0.43 20.80
N HIS A 18 -12.37 1.13 20.94
CA HIS A 18 -11.30 0.77 21.86
C HIS A 18 -10.90 2.02 22.65
N ASP A 19 -10.90 1.93 23.98
CA ASP A 19 -10.71 3.06 24.91
C ASP A 19 -11.60 4.28 24.59
N GLY A 20 -12.85 4.01 24.21
CA GLY A 20 -13.83 5.05 23.84
C GLY A 20 -13.62 5.69 22.45
N VAL A 21 -12.59 5.27 21.71
CA VAL A 21 -12.28 5.77 20.36
C VAL A 21 -12.73 4.78 19.29
N LEU A 22 -13.27 5.31 18.20
CA LEU A 22 -13.74 4.55 17.06
C LEU A 22 -12.61 4.10 16.15
N TYR A 23 -12.50 2.80 15.86
CA TYR A 23 -11.53 2.26 14.92
C TYR A 23 -12.20 1.37 13.86
N PRO A 24 -11.79 1.48 12.58
CA PRO A 24 -12.08 0.45 11.60
C PRO A 24 -11.40 -0.85 11.99
N LEU A 25 -12.13 -1.96 11.88
CA LEU A 25 -11.59 -3.29 12.03
C LEU A 25 -11.05 -3.79 10.69
N ARG A 26 -9.86 -4.37 10.73
CA ARG A 26 -9.22 -4.99 9.57
C ARG A 26 -8.56 -6.30 9.96
N VAL A 27 -8.45 -7.17 8.97
CA VAL A 27 -7.58 -8.33 9.07
C VAL A 27 -6.15 -7.85 8.81
N HIS A 28 -5.24 -8.18 9.72
CA HIS A 28 -3.82 -7.98 9.53
C HIS A 28 -3.09 -9.26 9.96
N ASP A 29 -2.30 -9.82 9.04
CA ASP A 29 -1.48 -11.00 9.29
C ASP A 29 -2.25 -12.19 9.91
N GLY A 30 -3.41 -12.52 9.31
CA GLY A 30 -4.24 -13.66 9.74
C GLY A 30 -5.03 -13.43 11.04
N ARG A 31 -5.09 -12.18 11.55
CA ARG A 31 -5.79 -11.84 12.80
C ARG A 31 -6.67 -10.60 12.64
N TRP A 32 -7.72 -10.50 13.45
CA TRP A 32 -8.49 -9.25 13.55
C TRP A 32 -7.73 -8.21 14.36
N ALA A 33 -7.73 -6.96 13.88
CA ALA A 33 -7.05 -5.85 14.51
C ALA A 33 -7.86 -4.55 14.39
N PHE A 34 -7.73 -3.70 15.41
CA PHE A 34 -8.04 -2.28 15.30
C PHE A 34 -7.01 -1.63 14.37
N ARG A 35 -7.45 -0.80 13.42
CA ARG A 35 -6.57 -0.05 12.53
C ARG A 35 -6.70 1.45 12.75
N SER A 36 -5.58 2.16 12.77
CA SER A 36 -5.49 3.60 12.79
C SER A 36 -4.51 4.10 11.72
N THR A 37 -4.81 5.25 11.13
CA THR A 37 -3.91 5.98 10.22
C THR A 37 -2.99 6.96 10.97
N SER A 38 -3.21 7.11 12.27
CA SER A 38 -2.44 8.00 13.15
C SER A 38 -1.86 7.20 14.33
N PRO A 39 -0.74 7.64 14.93
CA PRO A 39 -0.17 6.98 16.10
C PRO A 39 -1.19 6.89 17.24
N VAL A 40 -1.36 5.69 17.79
CA VAL A 40 -2.20 5.42 18.97
C VAL A 40 -1.36 4.64 19.98
N ARG A 41 -1.55 4.93 21.27
CA ARG A 41 -0.90 4.19 22.35
C ARG A 41 -1.28 2.71 22.25
N ASP A 42 -0.31 1.82 22.48
CA ASP A 42 -0.46 0.36 22.43
C ASP A 42 -0.76 -0.25 21.04
N PHE A 43 -0.73 0.58 19.97
CA PHE A 43 -0.75 0.10 18.60
C PHE A 43 0.69 -0.06 18.09
N VAL A 44 0.94 -1.13 17.35
CA VAL A 44 2.21 -1.39 16.66
C VAL A 44 2.14 -0.85 15.23
N VAL A 45 3.26 -0.37 14.71
CA VAL A 45 3.37 0.04 13.31
C VAL A 45 3.52 -1.23 12.47
N ALA A 46 2.64 -1.39 11.49
CA ALA A 46 2.77 -2.40 10.45
C ALA A 46 2.56 -1.72 9.10
N ASP A 47 3.61 -1.72 8.26
CA ASP A 47 3.69 -0.91 7.04
C ASP A 47 3.47 0.59 7.33
N GLU A 48 2.48 1.21 6.67
CA GLU A 48 2.11 2.64 6.81
C GLU A 48 0.93 2.86 7.78
N VAL A 49 0.54 1.84 8.55
CA VAL A 49 -0.63 1.91 9.44
C VAL A 49 -0.28 1.47 10.85
N TYR A 50 -1.08 1.95 11.81
CA TYR A 50 -0.98 1.54 13.20
C TYR A 50 -2.06 0.49 13.45
N ILE A 51 -1.67 -0.66 14.00
CA ILE A 51 -2.59 -1.76 14.29
C ILE A 51 -2.48 -2.21 15.73
N ARG A 52 -3.58 -2.71 16.27
CA ARG A 52 -3.59 -3.49 17.50
C ARG A 52 -4.40 -4.76 17.27
N PRO A 53 -3.78 -5.95 17.31
CA PRO A 53 -4.52 -7.21 17.29
C PRO A 53 -5.55 -7.26 18.42
N ILE A 54 -6.73 -7.75 18.12
CA ILE A 54 -7.81 -7.94 19.10
C ILE A 54 -7.51 -9.24 19.85
N ALA A 55 -7.36 -9.19 21.16
CA ALA A 55 -7.13 -10.38 21.96
C ALA A 55 -8.43 -11.14 22.22
N ILE A 56 -8.34 -12.44 22.50
CA ILE A 56 -9.50 -13.30 22.78
C ILE A 56 -10.38 -12.80 23.95
N ASP A 57 -9.79 -12.09 24.90
CA ASP A 57 -10.45 -11.52 26.08
C ASP A 57 -10.84 -10.03 25.91
N ASP A 58 -10.59 -9.43 24.74
CA ASP A 58 -11.06 -8.07 24.47
C ASP A 58 -12.60 -8.08 24.31
N GLU A 59 -13.29 -7.30 25.13
CA GLU A 59 -14.72 -7.03 24.94
C GLU A 59 -14.91 -6.03 23.79
N VAL A 60 -15.32 -6.53 22.63
CA VAL A 60 -15.45 -5.73 21.41
C VAL A 60 -16.90 -5.71 20.93
N GLU A 61 -17.53 -4.52 20.99
CA GLU A 61 -18.78 -4.31 20.27
C GLU A 61 -18.50 -3.91 18.81
N CYS A 62 -19.02 -4.72 17.89
CA CYS A 62 -18.88 -4.48 16.46
C CYS A 62 -20.11 -3.75 15.89
N PHE A 63 -19.89 -2.78 15.01
CA PHE A 63 -20.95 -2.05 14.32
C PHE A 63 -20.50 -1.62 12.93
N GLY A 64 -21.48 -1.39 12.07
CA GLY A 64 -21.33 -0.69 10.79
C GLY A 64 -22.06 0.64 10.84
N PHE A 65 -22.06 1.34 9.71
CA PHE A 65 -22.83 2.57 9.57
C PHE A 65 -23.82 2.45 8.41
N GLU A 66 -25.02 2.99 8.65
CA GLU A 66 -25.98 3.32 7.61
C GLU A 66 -26.04 4.83 7.47
N HIS A 67 -26.01 5.31 6.23
CA HIS A 67 -25.94 6.73 5.94
C HIS A 67 -27.12 7.15 5.07
N VAL A 68 -27.81 8.18 5.54
CA VAL A 68 -28.87 8.87 4.80
C VAL A 68 -28.51 10.34 4.75
N GLY A 69 -28.86 11.02 3.66
CA GLY A 69 -28.51 12.40 3.48
C GLY A 69 -29.52 13.18 2.66
N VAL A 70 -29.25 14.47 2.53
CA VAL A 70 -29.97 15.38 1.66
C VAL A 70 -28.93 16.06 0.76
N TYR A 71 -29.06 15.87 -0.55
CA TYR A 71 -28.18 16.47 -1.56
C TYR A 71 -28.98 17.50 -2.37
N ARG A 72 -28.62 18.78 -2.25
CA ARG A 72 -29.36 19.90 -2.90
C ARG A 72 -30.89 19.85 -2.67
N GLY A 73 -31.31 19.47 -1.46
CA GLY A 73 -32.73 19.33 -1.09
C GLY A 73 -33.38 17.98 -1.42
N LEU A 74 -32.68 17.08 -2.12
CA LEU A 74 -33.15 15.74 -2.45
C LEU A 74 -32.71 14.71 -1.39
N PRO A 75 -33.62 13.94 -0.78
CA PRO A 75 -33.26 12.80 0.07
C PRO A 75 -32.51 11.71 -0.71
N VAL A 76 -31.40 11.23 -0.16
CA VAL A 76 -30.53 10.21 -0.76
C VAL A 76 -30.07 9.20 0.28
N HIS A 77 -29.88 7.95 -0.15
CA HIS A 77 -29.04 7.00 0.54
C HIS A 77 -27.57 7.28 0.18
N VAL A 78 -26.68 7.21 1.16
CA VAL A 78 -25.27 7.50 0.97
C VAL A 78 -24.48 6.22 1.21
N ALA A 79 -23.73 5.78 0.21
CA ALA A 79 -22.91 4.58 0.28
C ALA A 79 -21.44 4.96 0.05
N PRO A 80 -20.58 4.91 1.09
CA PRO A 80 -19.17 5.23 0.92
C PRO A 80 -18.50 4.17 0.03
N ARG A 81 -17.70 4.64 -0.94
CA ARG A 81 -16.97 3.77 -1.86
C ARG A 81 -15.71 3.19 -1.18
N PRO A 82 -15.15 2.08 -1.67
CA PRO A 82 -13.86 1.58 -1.20
C PRO A 82 -12.80 2.69 -1.23
N GLY A 83 -12.02 2.83 -0.16
CA GLY A 83 -11.05 3.92 0.01
C GLY A 83 -11.60 5.19 0.68
N GLY A 84 -12.93 5.36 0.75
CA GLY A 84 -13.57 6.40 1.57
C GLY A 84 -13.50 7.84 1.04
N ALA A 85 -12.83 8.08 -0.09
CA ALA A 85 -12.71 9.40 -0.71
C ALA A 85 -13.96 9.82 -1.49
N GLU A 86 -14.74 8.85 -1.98
CA GLU A 86 -15.95 9.06 -2.77
C GLU A 86 -17.18 8.45 -2.09
N LEU A 87 -18.33 9.08 -2.33
CA LEU A 87 -19.64 8.65 -1.87
C LEU A 87 -20.52 8.39 -3.08
N LEU A 88 -21.22 7.26 -3.08
CA LEU A 88 -22.29 6.96 -4.01
C LEU A 88 -23.61 7.40 -3.38
N LEU A 89 -24.26 8.39 -3.99
CA LEU A 89 -25.60 8.82 -3.66
C LEU A 89 -26.59 7.98 -4.47
N VAL A 90 -27.62 7.47 -3.81
CA VAL A 90 -28.69 6.69 -4.44
C VAL A 90 -30.03 7.31 -4.09
N SER A 91 -30.85 7.58 -5.11
CA SER A 91 -32.22 8.05 -4.98
C SER A 91 -33.17 7.17 -5.77
N THR A 92 -34.38 6.99 -5.27
CA THR A 92 -35.47 6.35 -6.02
C THR A 92 -36.36 7.38 -6.73
N ASP A 93 -36.13 8.67 -6.53
CA ASP A 93 -36.87 9.74 -7.19
C ASP A 93 -36.28 10.04 -8.57
N ARG A 94 -37.12 9.95 -9.61
CA ARG A 94 -36.73 10.29 -10.98
C ARG A 94 -36.34 11.74 -11.17
N SER A 95 -36.82 12.66 -10.31
CA SER A 95 -36.46 14.08 -10.36
C SER A 95 -34.96 14.30 -10.12
N SER A 96 -34.28 13.33 -9.51
CA SER A 96 -32.83 13.36 -9.30
C SER A 96 -32.01 13.41 -10.61
N ALA A 97 -32.61 13.04 -11.75
CA ALA A 97 -32.00 13.21 -13.06
C ALA A 97 -31.58 14.66 -13.32
N ASP A 98 -32.40 15.63 -12.89
CA ASP A 98 -32.15 17.06 -13.04
C ASP A 98 -30.96 17.54 -12.18
N LEU A 99 -30.54 16.73 -11.20
CA LEU A 99 -29.37 16.96 -10.35
C LEU A 99 -28.14 16.15 -10.80
N GLY A 100 -28.20 15.56 -12.01
CA GLY A 100 -27.10 14.81 -12.63
C GLY A 100 -26.97 13.37 -12.14
N PHE A 101 -28.03 12.77 -11.58
CA PHE A 101 -28.04 11.34 -11.28
C PHE A 101 -28.30 10.54 -12.56
N THR A 102 -27.68 9.36 -12.65
CA THR A 102 -27.86 8.43 -13.78
C THR A 102 -28.74 7.26 -13.36
N ALA A 103 -29.73 6.90 -14.19
CA ALA A 103 -30.58 5.75 -13.95
C ALA A 103 -29.81 4.44 -14.09
N GLU A 104 -29.98 3.54 -13.12
CA GLU A 104 -29.43 2.20 -13.11
C GLU A 104 -30.54 1.16 -12.93
N PRO A 105 -30.70 0.21 -13.88
CA PRO A 105 -31.77 -0.77 -13.82
C PRO A 105 -31.56 -1.79 -12.69
N LEU A 106 -32.63 -2.04 -11.94
CA LEU A 106 -32.65 -3.05 -10.89
C LEU A 106 -33.02 -4.43 -11.44
N ARG A 107 -32.41 -5.48 -10.89
CA ARG A 107 -32.67 -6.88 -11.28
C ARG A 107 -34.13 -7.32 -11.13
N ARG A 108 -34.91 -6.64 -10.28
CA ARG A 108 -36.33 -6.94 -10.02
C ARG A 108 -37.29 -6.00 -10.75
N GLY A 109 -36.79 -5.20 -11.70
CA GLY A 109 -37.54 -4.14 -12.38
C GLY A 109 -37.48 -2.81 -11.64
N GLY A 110 -37.59 -1.70 -12.38
CA GLY A 110 -37.40 -0.34 -11.88
C GLY A 110 -35.99 0.20 -12.04
N HIS A 111 -35.78 1.46 -11.62
CA HIS A 111 -34.49 2.15 -11.66
C HIS A 111 -34.18 2.77 -10.31
N ASP A 112 -32.92 2.67 -9.90
CA ASP A 112 -32.33 3.58 -8.93
C ASP A 112 -31.55 4.64 -9.68
N TRP A 113 -31.54 5.86 -9.17
CA TRP A 113 -30.75 6.95 -9.72
C TRP A 113 -29.51 7.13 -8.87
N ARG A 114 -28.34 7.19 -9.51
CA ARG A 114 -27.06 7.19 -8.82
C ARG A 114 -26.15 8.34 -9.24
N LYS A 115 -25.43 8.91 -8.28
CA LYS A 115 -24.42 9.95 -8.50
C LYS A 115 -23.23 9.73 -7.58
N THR A 116 -22.02 9.92 -8.08
CA THR A 116 -20.81 9.91 -7.24
C THR A 116 -20.46 11.35 -6.87
N VAL A 117 -20.14 11.58 -5.60
CA VAL A 117 -19.63 12.85 -5.07
C VAL A 117 -18.41 12.61 -4.19
N THR A 118 -17.62 13.65 -3.93
CA THR A 118 -16.50 13.57 -3.00
C THR A 118 -17.00 13.50 -1.55
N ASN A 119 -16.30 12.77 -0.69
CA ASN A 119 -16.60 12.77 0.74
C ASN A 119 -16.29 14.16 1.35
N GLY A 120 -17.28 14.77 2.01
CA GLY A 120 -17.22 16.17 2.42
C GLY A 120 -17.77 17.18 1.40
N ASP A 121 -18.48 16.72 0.36
CA ASP A 121 -19.20 17.60 -0.57
C ASP A 121 -20.09 18.60 0.20
N PRO A 122 -19.93 19.93 -0.02
CA PRO A 122 -20.63 20.96 0.75
C PRO A 122 -22.14 20.99 0.50
N GLU A 123 -22.63 20.37 -0.56
CA GLU A 123 -24.04 20.31 -0.92
C GLU A 123 -24.75 19.05 -0.38
N LEU A 124 -23.99 18.17 0.28
CA LEU A 124 -24.46 16.95 0.90
C LEU A 124 -24.44 17.08 2.42
N THR A 125 -25.63 17.07 3.03
CA THR A 125 -25.77 16.88 4.48
C THR A 125 -26.03 15.40 4.77
N VAL A 126 -25.23 14.78 5.64
CA VAL A 126 -25.34 13.34 5.96
C VAL A 126 -25.60 13.11 7.44
N THR A 127 -26.51 12.18 7.72
CA THR A 127 -26.70 11.55 9.03
C THR A 127 -26.20 10.11 8.98
N SER A 128 -25.25 9.79 9.86
CA SER A 128 -24.70 8.43 10.00
C SER A 128 -25.26 7.78 11.26
N THR A 129 -25.84 6.59 11.10
CA THR A 129 -26.40 5.79 12.20
C THR A 129 -25.53 4.57 12.42
N ARG A 130 -25.05 4.36 13.65
CA ARG A 130 -24.36 3.13 14.04
C ARG A 130 -25.37 1.98 14.09
N VAL A 131 -25.06 0.91 13.37
CA VAL A 131 -25.88 -0.31 13.36
C VAL A 131 -25.02 -1.44 13.89
N ARG A 132 -25.43 -2.03 15.02
CA ARG A 132 -24.74 -3.18 15.62
C ARG A 132 -24.64 -4.31 14.59
N LYS A 133 -23.46 -4.91 14.51
CA LYS A 133 -23.18 -6.06 13.65
C LYS A 133 -22.73 -7.23 14.51
N PRO A 134 -23.03 -8.47 14.11
CA PRO A 134 -22.49 -9.64 14.79
C PRO A 134 -20.97 -9.59 14.76
N ILE A 135 -20.36 -10.12 15.82
CA ILE A 135 -18.92 -10.17 15.94
C ILE A 135 -18.42 -11.25 14.96
N PRO A 136 -17.45 -10.97 14.08
CA PRO A 136 -17.04 -11.93 13.04
C PRO A 136 -16.49 -13.25 13.59
N TRP A 137 -15.97 -13.21 14.82
CA TRP A 137 -15.38 -14.33 15.53
C TRP A 137 -16.30 -14.90 16.61
N GLU A 138 -17.57 -14.52 16.61
CA GLU A 138 -18.57 -15.05 17.54
C GLU A 138 -18.69 -16.57 17.38
N GLY A 139 -18.56 -17.31 18.48
CA GLY A 139 -18.62 -18.77 18.52
C GLY A 139 -17.28 -19.48 18.33
N HIS A 140 -16.27 -18.83 17.74
CA HIS A 140 -14.95 -19.40 17.48
C HIS A 140 -13.81 -18.38 17.66
N PRO A 141 -13.73 -17.65 18.79
CA PRO A 141 -12.73 -16.59 18.96
C PRO A 141 -11.29 -17.12 19.00
N GLU A 142 -11.08 -18.35 19.47
CA GLU A 142 -9.79 -19.05 19.48
C GLU A 142 -9.19 -19.28 18.08
N GLU A 143 -10.03 -19.26 17.05
CA GLU A 143 -9.62 -19.52 15.68
C GLU A 143 -8.93 -18.35 15.00
N VAL A 144 -9.24 -17.13 15.45
CA VAL A 144 -8.99 -15.89 14.70
C VAL A 144 -8.44 -14.76 15.55
N LEU A 145 -8.47 -14.91 16.89
CA LEU A 145 -7.90 -13.96 17.84
C LEU A 145 -6.70 -14.55 18.58
N PRO A 146 -5.60 -13.80 18.74
CA PRO A 146 -4.49 -14.21 19.57
C PRO A 146 -4.85 -14.32 21.07
N PRO A 147 -4.21 -15.23 21.81
CA PRO A 147 -4.20 -15.18 23.27
C PRO A 147 -3.46 -13.92 23.75
N ARG A 148 -3.86 -13.38 24.91
CA ARG A 148 -3.21 -12.22 25.51
C ARG A 148 -1.75 -12.53 25.86
N GLU A 149 -0.81 -11.76 25.31
CA GLU A 149 0.57 -11.81 25.81
C GLU A 149 0.61 -11.24 27.23
N PRO A 150 1.19 -11.94 28.21
CA PRO A 150 1.33 -11.37 29.55
C PRO A 150 2.22 -10.13 29.46
N ALA A 151 1.74 -9.02 30.04
CA ALA A 151 2.55 -7.82 30.20
C ALA A 151 3.86 -8.22 30.88
N ARG A 152 4.99 -8.11 30.17
CA ARG A 152 6.32 -8.46 30.68
C ARG A 152 6.71 -7.46 31.78
N THR A 153 6.25 -7.68 32.99
CA THR A 153 6.86 -7.14 34.20
C THR A 153 8.24 -7.77 34.38
N GLY A 154 9.23 -6.93 34.66
CA GLY A 154 10.65 -7.27 34.56
C GLY A 154 11.14 -8.47 35.39
N ALA A 155 12.19 -9.08 34.83
CA ALA A 155 13.23 -9.88 35.47
C ALA A 155 12.84 -11.19 36.19
N ARG A 156 13.28 -12.32 35.60
CA ARG A 156 14.55 -12.96 35.99
C ARG A 156 14.94 -14.02 34.96
N ALA A 157 16.21 -13.99 34.55
CA ALA A 157 16.85 -15.06 33.84
C ALA A 157 16.86 -16.31 34.72
N SER A 158 16.03 -17.29 34.38
CA SER A 158 16.09 -18.63 34.94
C SER A 158 16.77 -19.51 33.91
N GLN A 159 18.04 -19.80 34.14
CA GLN A 159 18.71 -20.96 33.55
C GLN A 159 17.87 -22.19 33.88
N LEU A 160 17.24 -22.80 32.87
CA LEU A 160 16.64 -24.13 32.99
C LEU A 160 17.37 -25.09 32.07
N GLN A 161 17.80 -26.17 32.69
CA GLN A 161 18.64 -27.24 32.21
C GLN A 161 18.16 -27.83 30.88
N ARG A 162 19.13 -28.10 29.99
CA ARG A 162 18.94 -29.03 28.87
C ARG A 162 18.60 -30.40 29.43
N GLY A 163 17.34 -30.80 29.28
CA GLY A 163 16.93 -32.19 29.31
C GLY A 163 16.91 -32.72 27.87
N ASP A 164 17.62 -33.83 27.64
CA ASP A 164 17.51 -34.62 26.43
C ASP A 164 16.06 -35.05 26.20
N GLY A 165 15.44 -34.51 25.16
CA GLY A 165 14.13 -34.87 24.65
C GLY A 165 14.11 -34.53 23.16
N ALA A 166 13.57 -35.44 22.34
CA ALA A 166 13.57 -35.36 20.87
C ALA A 166 13.24 -33.95 20.35
N PRO A 167 13.85 -33.50 19.23
CA PRO A 167 13.65 -32.14 18.74
C PRO A 167 12.16 -31.90 18.49
N SER A 168 11.57 -31.01 19.29
CA SER A 168 10.22 -30.49 19.09
C SER A 168 10.12 -30.03 17.64
N ARG A 169 9.20 -30.61 16.86
CA ARG A 169 9.02 -30.28 15.44
C ARG A 169 8.33 -28.92 15.34
N GLN A 170 9.02 -27.84 15.69
CA GLN A 170 8.48 -26.49 15.63
C GLN A 170 8.53 -26.02 14.17
N LEU A 171 7.38 -25.68 13.60
CA LEU A 171 7.34 -25.02 12.29
C LEU A 171 7.81 -23.57 12.46
N GLN A 172 8.70 -23.14 11.57
CA GLN A 172 9.04 -21.72 11.43
C GLN A 172 7.81 -20.95 10.93
N ALA A 173 7.76 -19.64 11.17
CA ALA A 173 6.72 -18.82 10.56
C ALA A 173 6.88 -18.85 9.02
N PRO A 174 5.79 -18.93 8.24
CA PRO A 174 5.89 -18.74 6.80
C PRO A 174 6.35 -17.31 6.51
N GLY A 175 7.18 -17.12 5.49
CA GLY A 175 7.67 -15.79 5.16
C GLY A 175 8.96 -15.76 4.37
N LEU A 176 9.54 -14.56 4.26
CA LEU A 176 10.86 -14.35 3.69
C LEU A 176 11.93 -14.50 4.76
N TYR A 177 13.00 -15.19 4.41
CA TYR A 177 14.17 -15.35 5.24
C TYR A 177 15.42 -15.03 4.43
N ALA A 178 16.47 -14.61 5.13
CA ALA A 178 17.79 -14.40 4.55
C ALA A 178 18.85 -15.13 5.36
N MET A 179 19.89 -15.60 4.65
CA MET A 179 21.05 -16.23 5.26
C MET A 179 22.10 -15.17 5.58
N LEU A 180 22.50 -15.09 6.85
CA LEU A 180 23.63 -14.28 7.32
C LEU A 180 24.51 -15.16 8.20
N ASP A 181 25.80 -15.24 7.88
CA ASP A 181 26.80 -16.02 8.63
C ASP A 181 26.37 -17.49 8.87
N GLY A 182 25.70 -18.08 7.88
CA GLY A 182 25.20 -19.47 7.94
C GLY A 182 23.93 -19.67 8.77
N LEU A 183 23.38 -18.59 9.36
CA LEU A 183 22.12 -18.61 10.11
C LEU A 183 21.00 -17.99 9.29
N GLU A 184 19.79 -18.51 9.46
CA GLU A 184 18.60 -18.05 8.77
C GLU A 184 17.82 -17.08 9.66
N TYR A 185 17.53 -15.89 9.15
CA TYR A 185 16.79 -14.86 9.87
C TYR A 185 15.52 -14.46 9.11
N PRO A 186 14.37 -14.32 9.78
CA PRO A 186 13.18 -13.75 9.18
C PRO A 186 13.45 -12.30 8.72
N VAL A 187 13.05 -12.01 7.50
CA VAL A 187 13.14 -10.68 6.89
C VAL A 187 11.81 -9.98 7.11
N VAL A 188 11.84 -8.84 7.79
CA VAL A 188 10.66 -8.06 8.17
C VAL A 188 10.72 -6.66 7.56
N PRO A 189 9.58 -6.10 7.10
CA PRO A 189 9.50 -4.73 6.64
C PRO A 189 9.60 -3.75 7.80
N ARG A 190 10.19 -2.58 7.55
CA ARG A 190 10.33 -1.47 8.51
C ARG A 190 10.07 -0.15 7.81
N GLY A 191 8.81 0.19 7.58
CA GLY A 191 8.44 1.34 6.76
C GLY A 191 8.96 1.15 5.34
N ALA A 192 9.85 2.03 4.87
CA ALA A 192 10.50 1.91 3.56
C ALA A 192 11.73 0.98 3.55
N GLU A 193 12.18 0.49 4.71
CA GLU A 193 13.40 -0.33 4.87
C GLU A 193 13.08 -1.80 5.18
N TRP A 194 14.13 -2.62 5.19
CA TRP A 194 14.06 -4.04 5.50
C TRP A 194 15.05 -4.40 6.60
N ALA A 195 14.70 -5.38 7.44
CA ALA A 195 15.58 -5.84 8.50
C ALA A 195 15.52 -7.36 8.68
N LEU A 196 16.61 -7.94 9.18
CA LEU A 196 16.63 -9.27 9.78
C LEU A 196 16.16 -9.16 11.22
N ARG A 197 15.28 -10.07 11.64
CA ARG A 197 14.79 -10.16 13.01
C ARG A 197 15.39 -11.37 13.73
N SER A 198 15.80 -11.16 14.97
CA SER A 198 16.30 -12.19 15.89
C SER A 198 15.65 -12.04 17.26
N GLU A 199 15.24 -13.15 17.87
CA GLU A 199 14.72 -13.15 19.24
C GLU A 199 15.85 -13.02 20.27
N GLU A 200 17.05 -13.51 19.92
CA GLU A 200 18.25 -13.46 20.76
C GLU A 200 19.19 -12.33 20.33
N PRO A 201 20.02 -11.80 21.26
CA PRO A 201 21.08 -10.86 20.91
C PRO A 201 22.08 -11.48 19.93
N ARG A 202 22.38 -10.76 18.85
CA ARG A 202 23.33 -11.19 17.80
C ARG A 202 24.24 -10.03 17.40
N PRO A 203 25.51 -10.29 17.03
CA PRO A 203 26.40 -9.25 16.50
C PRO A 203 25.77 -8.52 15.32
N GLY A 204 25.81 -7.18 15.34
CA GLY A 204 25.22 -6.35 14.29
C GLY A 204 23.70 -6.17 14.36
N PHE A 205 23.02 -6.78 15.35
CA PHE A 205 21.60 -6.55 15.62
C PHE A 205 21.43 -5.57 16.78
N VAL A 206 20.51 -4.63 16.63
CA VAL A 206 20.18 -3.59 17.62
C VAL A 206 18.92 -4.02 18.38
N PRO A 207 18.91 -4.00 19.73
CA PRO A 207 17.73 -4.34 20.52
C PRO A 207 16.61 -3.31 20.33
N GLN A 208 15.40 -3.79 20.10
CA GLN A 208 14.22 -2.96 19.89
C GLN A 208 12.97 -3.69 20.43
N ARG A 209 12.30 -3.12 21.44
CA ARG A 209 11.00 -3.60 21.99
C ARG A 209 10.83 -5.13 22.09
N GLY A 210 11.82 -5.82 22.65
CA GLY A 210 11.73 -7.27 22.93
C GLY A 210 12.24 -8.18 21.81
N GLU A 211 12.75 -7.61 20.73
CA GLU A 211 13.44 -8.29 19.63
C GLU A 211 14.78 -7.59 19.32
N HIS A 212 15.56 -8.19 18.43
CA HIS A 212 16.82 -7.64 17.94
C HIS A 212 16.74 -7.55 16.41
N LEU A 213 17.07 -6.39 15.85
CA LEU A 213 16.93 -6.12 14.42
C LEU A 213 18.26 -5.70 13.79
N ARG A 214 18.57 -6.22 12.61
CA ARG A 214 19.68 -5.75 11.77
C ARG A 214 19.12 -5.23 10.45
N THR A 215 19.26 -3.95 10.17
CA THR A 215 18.85 -3.36 8.89
C THR A 215 19.64 -4.01 7.75
N ILE A 216 18.96 -4.30 6.64
CA ILE A 216 19.56 -4.87 5.44
C ILE A 216 19.34 -3.97 4.23
N THR A 217 20.36 -3.88 3.39
CA THR A 217 20.38 -3.06 2.19
C THR A 217 20.76 -3.90 0.96
N PRO A 218 20.58 -3.39 -0.26
CA PRO A 218 21.02 -4.07 -1.49
C PRO A 218 22.49 -4.50 -1.50
N GLU A 219 23.33 -3.85 -0.71
CA GLU A 219 24.77 -4.12 -0.60
C GLU A 219 25.10 -5.36 0.25
N ASP A 220 24.19 -5.83 1.11
CA ASP A 220 24.45 -6.96 2.03
C ASP A 220 24.59 -8.34 1.34
N GLN A 221 24.31 -8.44 0.04
CA GLN A 221 24.46 -9.66 -0.80
C GLN A 221 24.03 -10.97 -0.10
N LEU A 222 22.85 -10.96 0.53
CA LEU A 222 22.33 -12.13 1.24
C LEU A 222 21.64 -13.11 0.29
N ALA A 223 21.68 -14.40 0.63
CA ALA A 223 20.83 -15.40 -0.01
C ALA A 223 19.44 -15.40 0.63
N TYR A 224 18.39 -15.27 -0.18
CA TYR A 224 17.00 -15.21 0.29
C TYR A 224 16.25 -16.50 -0.01
N VAL A 225 15.39 -16.90 0.91
CA VAL A 225 14.50 -18.04 0.75
C VAL A 225 13.10 -17.67 1.19
N THR A 226 12.10 -18.23 0.53
CA THR A 226 10.71 -18.18 0.98
C THR A 226 10.34 -19.53 1.56
N ILE A 227 9.82 -19.49 2.77
CA ILE A 227 9.34 -20.66 3.51
C ILE A 227 7.83 -20.59 3.53
N LEU A 228 7.18 -21.66 3.05
CA LEU A 228 5.73 -21.86 3.13
C LEU A 228 5.45 -23.27 3.62
N HIS A 229 4.31 -23.46 4.26
CA HIS A 229 3.86 -24.76 4.74
C HIS A 229 2.54 -25.15 4.07
N PRO A 230 2.53 -25.49 2.77
CA PRO A 230 1.37 -26.09 2.16
C PRO A 230 1.04 -27.43 2.83
N GLY A 231 -0.26 -27.71 2.94
CA GLY A 231 -0.74 -28.95 3.48
C GLY A 231 -2.06 -29.40 2.89
N THR A 232 -2.48 -30.57 3.34
CA THR A 232 -3.80 -31.12 3.11
C THR A 232 -4.44 -31.40 4.46
N TYR A 233 -5.67 -30.95 4.65
CA TYR A 233 -6.47 -31.28 5.84
C TYR A 233 -7.86 -31.72 5.40
N ARG A 234 -8.25 -32.96 5.73
CA ARG A 234 -9.53 -33.55 5.29
C ARG A 234 -9.81 -33.35 3.79
N GLU A 235 -8.80 -33.65 2.96
CA GLU A 235 -8.81 -33.50 1.48
C GLU A 235 -8.80 -32.06 0.95
N LEU A 236 -8.76 -31.06 1.83
CA LEU A 236 -8.67 -29.65 1.44
C LEU A 236 -7.22 -29.20 1.38
N SER A 237 -6.84 -28.52 0.31
CA SER A 237 -5.56 -27.81 0.26
C SER A 237 -5.60 -26.61 1.20
N VAL A 238 -4.64 -26.56 2.12
CA VAL A 238 -4.52 -25.52 3.15
C VAL A 238 -3.12 -24.92 3.16
N GLN A 239 -3.01 -23.65 3.57
CA GLN A 239 -1.75 -23.10 4.05
C GLN A 239 -1.72 -23.21 5.57
N VAL A 240 -0.62 -23.74 6.10
CA VAL A 240 -0.42 -23.97 7.54
C VAL A 240 0.45 -22.86 8.11
N ARG A 241 0.01 -22.29 9.23
CA ARG A 241 0.75 -21.26 9.94
C ARG A 241 0.88 -21.63 11.41
N PRO A 242 2.09 -21.59 12.01
CA PRO A 242 2.24 -21.82 13.44
C PRO A 242 1.55 -20.72 14.23
N THR A 243 0.73 -21.09 15.21
CA THR A 243 0.13 -20.17 16.19
C THR A 243 0.75 -20.33 17.57
N SER A 244 1.15 -21.55 17.92
CA SER A 244 1.91 -21.86 19.14
C SER A 244 2.86 -23.06 18.90
N ALA A 245 3.55 -23.52 19.95
CA ALA A 245 4.41 -24.70 19.86
C ALA A 245 3.66 -25.99 19.48
N HIS A 246 2.34 -26.07 19.73
CA HIS A 246 1.55 -27.29 19.54
C HIS A 246 0.32 -27.08 18.64
N ALA A 247 0.05 -25.85 18.20
CA ALA A 247 -1.11 -25.54 17.38
C ALA A 247 -0.72 -24.79 16.11
N VAL A 248 -1.49 -25.02 15.06
CA VAL A 248 -1.39 -24.34 13.78
C VAL A 248 -2.75 -23.82 13.35
N GLN A 249 -2.75 -22.71 12.64
CA GLN A 249 -3.90 -22.23 11.91
C GLN A 249 -3.77 -22.68 10.45
N LEU A 250 -4.83 -23.29 9.96
CA LEU A 250 -5.05 -23.68 8.58
C LEU A 250 -5.82 -22.56 7.89
N SER A 251 -5.49 -22.28 6.64
CA SER A 251 -6.21 -21.32 5.81
C SER A 251 -6.45 -21.87 4.41
N THR A 252 -7.63 -21.61 3.85
CA THR A 252 -8.01 -22.05 2.50
C THR A 252 -9.04 -21.11 1.89
N ARG A 253 -9.10 -21.04 0.56
CA ARG A 253 -10.18 -20.35 -0.17
C ARG A 253 -11.30 -21.29 -0.61
N ASP A 254 -11.19 -22.58 -0.29
CA ASP A 254 -12.19 -23.57 -0.67
C ASP A 254 -13.42 -23.46 0.25
N ARG A 255 -14.56 -23.04 -0.30
CA ARG A 255 -15.81 -22.90 0.45
C ARG A 255 -16.34 -24.22 1.03
N ARG A 256 -15.92 -25.38 0.51
CA ARG A 256 -16.27 -26.70 1.08
C ARG A 256 -15.75 -26.88 2.51
N SER A 257 -14.75 -26.10 2.90
CA SER A 257 -14.14 -26.08 4.23
C SER A 257 -15.11 -25.76 5.36
N VAL A 258 -16.17 -25.00 5.10
CA VAL A 258 -17.20 -24.67 6.11
C VAL A 258 -17.83 -25.93 6.71
N GLY A 259 -18.08 -26.96 5.89
CA GLY A 259 -18.59 -28.25 6.37
C GLY A 259 -17.57 -29.10 7.14
N ARG A 260 -16.34 -28.61 7.29
CA ARG A 260 -15.22 -29.30 7.95
C ARG A 260 -14.71 -28.56 9.19
N GLY A 261 -15.44 -27.55 9.67
CA GLY A 261 -15.10 -26.78 10.88
C GLY A 261 -14.41 -25.45 10.62
N PHE A 262 -14.16 -25.07 9.36
CA PHE A 262 -13.56 -23.78 9.05
C PHE A 262 -14.56 -22.64 9.18
N VAL A 263 -14.07 -21.51 9.68
CA VAL A 263 -14.83 -20.27 9.80
C VAL A 263 -14.40 -19.27 8.74
N GLN A 264 -15.36 -18.48 8.27
CA GLN A 264 -15.10 -17.43 7.29
C GLN A 264 -14.21 -16.34 7.91
N PHE A 265 -13.13 -15.98 7.22
CA PHE A 265 -12.14 -15.03 7.72
C PHE A 265 -12.12 -13.73 6.89
N GLY A 266 -12.43 -12.59 7.52
CA GLY A 266 -12.50 -11.27 6.85
C GLY A 266 -13.82 -10.95 6.14
N PHE A 267 -13.91 -9.75 5.54
CA PHE A 267 -15.06 -9.25 4.75
C PHE A 267 -14.70 -9.05 3.27
N GLU A 268 -13.77 -9.84 2.77
CA GLU A 268 -13.32 -9.65 1.41
C GLU A 268 -14.40 -10.04 0.39
N ARG A 269 -14.22 -9.61 -0.87
CA ARG A 269 -15.15 -10.01 -1.93
C ARG A 269 -15.18 -11.54 -2.03
N PRO A 270 -16.30 -12.17 -2.46
CA PRO A 270 -16.41 -13.63 -2.52
C PRO A 270 -15.26 -14.34 -3.24
N GLU A 271 -14.59 -13.66 -4.18
CA GLU A 271 -13.50 -14.22 -4.99
C GLU A 271 -12.16 -14.38 -4.23
N ILE A 272 -11.98 -13.67 -3.12
CA ILE A 272 -10.76 -13.66 -2.30
C ILE A 272 -11.02 -14.12 -0.85
N GLN A 273 -12.27 -14.50 -0.56
CA GLN A 273 -12.70 -14.99 0.75
C GLN A 273 -11.85 -16.17 1.23
N GLU A 274 -11.24 -16.00 2.40
CA GLU A 274 -10.48 -17.04 3.09
C GLU A 274 -11.31 -17.67 4.22
N TYR A 275 -11.01 -18.92 4.52
CA TYR A 275 -11.60 -19.71 5.59
C TYR A 275 -10.47 -20.27 6.44
N VAL A 276 -10.61 -20.21 7.76
CA VAL A 276 -9.56 -20.64 8.71
C VAL A 276 -10.05 -21.65 9.73
N HIS A 277 -9.14 -22.48 10.23
CA HIS A 277 -9.40 -23.47 11.28
C HIS A 277 -8.10 -23.83 12.01
N SER A 278 -8.15 -24.08 13.30
CA SER A 278 -7.00 -24.28 14.16
C SER A 278 -7.01 -25.71 14.64
N VAL A 279 -5.88 -26.37 14.46
CA VAL A 279 -5.71 -27.78 14.79
C VAL A 279 -4.38 -27.96 15.51
N ALA A 280 -4.25 -29.10 16.20
CA ALA A 280 -2.96 -29.50 16.73
C ALA A 280 -1.98 -29.76 15.57
N LEU A 281 -0.70 -29.44 15.75
CA LEU A 281 0.30 -29.67 14.71
C LEU A 281 0.47 -31.17 14.37
N ASP A 282 0.18 -32.04 15.32
CA ASP A 282 0.20 -33.50 15.20
C ASP A 282 -1.18 -34.12 14.89
N ASP A 283 -2.16 -33.30 14.49
CA ASP A 283 -3.46 -33.79 14.05
C ASP A 283 -3.29 -34.83 12.92
N PRO A 284 -3.83 -36.06 13.06
CA PRO A 284 -3.60 -37.14 12.11
C PRO A 284 -4.22 -36.87 10.73
N GLU A 285 -5.18 -35.96 10.63
CA GLU A 285 -5.80 -35.53 9.37
C GLU A 285 -5.03 -34.38 8.70
N LEU A 286 -4.03 -33.79 9.38
CA LEU A 286 -3.15 -32.76 8.84
C LEU A 286 -1.89 -33.36 8.24
N GLN A 287 -1.72 -33.17 6.94
CA GLN A 287 -0.45 -33.42 6.25
C GLN A 287 0.17 -32.08 5.88
N VAL A 288 1.34 -31.78 6.43
CA VAL A 288 2.06 -30.54 6.15
C VAL A 288 3.42 -30.82 5.51
N THR A 289 3.75 -30.06 4.48
CA THR A 289 5.07 -30.07 3.84
C THR A 289 5.68 -28.69 3.95
N THR A 290 6.95 -28.60 4.37
CA THR A 290 7.69 -27.34 4.32
C THR A 290 8.33 -27.20 2.94
N THR A 291 7.91 -26.18 2.20
CA THR A 291 8.56 -25.79 0.95
C THR A 291 9.55 -24.67 1.21
N ARG A 292 10.76 -24.82 0.68
CA ARG A 292 11.83 -23.82 0.76
C ARG A 292 12.28 -23.53 -0.66
N ALA A 293 11.97 -22.33 -1.14
CA ALA A 293 12.32 -21.92 -2.49
C ALA A 293 13.29 -20.73 -2.44
N PRO A 294 14.35 -20.71 -3.27
CA PRO A 294 15.14 -19.51 -3.48
C PRO A 294 14.22 -18.34 -3.84
N SER A 295 14.46 -17.19 -3.21
CA SER A 295 13.65 -16.00 -3.38
C SER A 295 14.52 -14.83 -3.81
N ALA A 296 13.88 -13.83 -4.42
CA ALA A 296 14.54 -12.57 -4.66
C ALA A 296 14.63 -11.76 -3.34
N PRO A 297 15.60 -10.84 -3.22
CA PRO A 297 15.61 -9.86 -2.15
C PRO A 297 14.28 -9.09 -2.02
N PRO A 298 13.92 -8.63 -0.82
CA PRO A 298 12.58 -8.10 -0.55
C PRO A 298 12.25 -6.83 -1.36
N TRP A 299 13.24 -5.96 -1.61
CA TRP A 299 13.11 -4.79 -2.49
C TRP A 299 12.86 -5.14 -3.96
N LEU A 300 12.95 -6.42 -4.35
CA LEU A 300 12.54 -6.92 -5.65
C LEU A 300 11.22 -7.72 -5.60
N ARG A 301 10.71 -8.07 -4.41
CA ARG A 301 9.50 -8.91 -4.23
C ARG A 301 8.20 -8.12 -4.26
N HIS A 302 8.17 -6.88 -3.78
CA HIS A 302 7.02 -5.99 -3.95
C HIS A 302 6.91 -5.40 -5.37
N GLY A 303 7.91 -5.64 -6.22
CA GLY A 303 7.85 -5.43 -7.67
C GLY A 303 7.16 -6.57 -8.45
N ARG A 304 6.55 -7.53 -7.74
CA ARG A 304 5.85 -8.70 -8.30
C ARG A 304 4.33 -8.70 -8.02
N GLU A 305 3.69 -7.54 -8.06
CA GLU A 305 2.40 -7.43 -8.76
C GLU A 305 2.59 -6.44 -9.91
N ARG A 306 2.69 -7.02 -11.11
CA ARG A 306 3.14 -6.39 -12.36
C ARG A 306 4.57 -5.84 -12.28
N THR A 307 5.57 -6.69 -12.57
CA THR A 307 6.50 -6.24 -13.61
C THR A 307 5.66 -6.32 -14.88
N PRO A 308 5.06 -5.22 -15.39
CA PRO A 308 4.56 -5.27 -16.75
C PRO A 308 5.75 -5.73 -17.59
N THR A 309 5.55 -6.71 -18.44
CA THR A 309 6.49 -7.04 -19.51
C THR A 309 6.98 -5.71 -20.11
N GLY A 310 8.26 -5.37 -19.88
CA GLY A 310 8.85 -4.11 -20.37
C GLY A 310 9.54 -3.19 -19.35
N VAL A 311 9.52 -3.42 -18.03
CA VAL A 311 10.28 -2.56 -17.09
C VAL A 311 11.77 -2.53 -17.46
N PRO A 312 12.39 -1.35 -17.68
CA PRO A 312 13.76 -1.26 -18.11
C PRO A 312 14.71 -1.94 -17.13
N THR A 313 15.56 -2.82 -17.66
CA THR A 313 16.50 -3.59 -16.84
C THR A 313 17.92 -3.04 -16.96
N THR A 314 18.20 -2.37 -18.08
CA THR A 314 19.44 -1.65 -18.35
C THR A 314 19.18 -0.15 -18.48
N TRP A 315 20.21 0.66 -18.24
CA TRP A 315 20.14 2.10 -18.43
C TRP A 315 19.87 2.50 -19.89
N SER A 316 20.27 1.67 -20.86
CA SER A 316 19.95 1.89 -22.27
C SER A 316 18.47 1.68 -22.55
N ASP A 317 17.87 0.59 -22.03
CA ASP A 317 16.43 0.35 -22.15
C ASP A 317 15.63 1.50 -21.53
N PHE A 318 16.12 2.02 -20.40
CA PHE A 318 15.48 3.13 -19.70
C PHE A 318 15.58 4.41 -20.52
N ALA A 319 16.75 4.73 -21.08
CA ALA A 319 16.90 5.90 -21.95
C ALA A 319 15.95 5.87 -23.15
N GLU A 320 15.77 4.71 -23.79
CA GLU A 320 14.83 4.56 -24.91
C GLU A 320 13.36 4.70 -24.47
N ALA A 321 12.98 4.02 -23.39
CA ALA A 321 11.65 4.13 -22.80
C ALA A 321 11.35 5.58 -22.37
N PHE A 322 12.34 6.25 -21.78
CA PHE A 322 12.20 7.61 -21.31
C PHE A 322 12.07 8.61 -22.46
N ALA A 323 12.89 8.47 -23.52
CA ALA A 323 12.76 9.30 -24.72
C ALA A 323 11.36 9.19 -25.36
N ALA A 324 10.77 7.98 -25.37
CA ALA A 324 9.40 7.77 -25.84
C ALA A 324 8.35 8.37 -24.88
N ALA A 325 8.61 8.32 -23.58
CA ALA A 325 7.75 8.94 -22.57
C ALA A 325 7.74 10.46 -22.63
N LEU A 326 8.86 11.10 -23.02
CA LEU A 326 8.92 12.54 -23.22
C LEU A 326 7.96 13.03 -24.32
N GLU A 327 7.50 12.17 -25.24
CA GLU A 327 6.45 12.51 -26.20
C GLU A 327 5.06 12.71 -25.54
N GLN A 328 4.85 12.17 -24.33
CA GLN A 328 3.61 12.28 -23.56
C GLN A 328 3.62 13.44 -22.55
N VAL A 329 4.77 14.11 -22.38
CA VAL A 329 4.89 15.29 -21.52
C VAL A 329 4.38 16.51 -22.30
N THR A 330 3.05 16.57 -22.40
CA THR A 330 2.30 17.62 -23.10
C THR A 330 1.97 18.80 -22.18
N ASP A 331 1.02 19.65 -22.58
CA ASP A 331 0.79 20.93 -21.92
C ASP A 331 0.30 20.71 -20.51
N ARG A 332 0.90 21.44 -19.56
CA ARG A 332 0.67 21.35 -18.12
C ARG A 332 1.00 19.98 -17.54
N VAL A 333 1.65 19.08 -18.28
CA VAL A 333 2.05 17.77 -17.76
C VAL A 333 3.39 17.90 -17.06
N VAL A 334 3.42 17.49 -15.80
CA VAL A 334 4.65 17.39 -15.01
C VAL A 334 4.94 15.92 -14.75
N VAL A 335 6.21 15.55 -14.88
CA VAL A 335 6.71 14.20 -14.62
C VAL A 335 7.96 14.28 -13.77
N ILE A 336 7.98 13.54 -12.67
CA ILE A 336 9.16 13.38 -11.83
C ILE A 336 9.53 11.91 -11.83
N VAL A 337 10.76 11.60 -12.26
CA VAL A 337 11.35 10.27 -12.13
C VAL A 337 12.36 10.32 -10.99
N SER A 338 12.17 9.50 -9.95
CA SER A 338 12.96 9.57 -8.72
C SER A 338 13.41 8.19 -8.24
N ALA A 339 14.49 8.15 -7.46
CA ALA A 339 14.93 6.93 -6.81
C ALA A 339 14.00 6.56 -5.65
N ALA A 340 13.55 5.31 -5.60
CA ALA A 340 12.62 4.80 -4.59
C ALA A 340 13.16 4.92 -3.15
N GLY A 341 14.48 4.90 -2.96
CA GLY A 341 15.14 5.03 -1.65
C GLY A 341 15.47 6.47 -1.23
N ASP A 342 15.46 7.44 -2.16
CA ASP A 342 15.66 8.86 -1.85
C ASP A 342 15.02 9.73 -2.94
N ALA A 343 13.83 10.24 -2.67
CA ALA A 343 13.06 11.05 -3.61
C ALA A 343 13.75 12.39 -3.98
N ARG A 344 14.80 12.80 -3.25
CA ARG A 344 15.62 13.97 -3.62
C ARG A 344 16.52 13.70 -4.81
N ARG A 345 16.79 12.44 -5.16
CA ARG A 345 17.52 12.04 -6.37
C ARG A 345 16.51 11.84 -7.49
N TYR A 346 16.24 12.90 -8.23
CA TYR A 346 15.22 12.91 -9.27
C TYR A 346 15.66 13.65 -10.53
N VAL A 347 14.92 13.43 -11.60
CA VAL A 347 14.84 14.33 -12.74
C VAL A 347 13.37 14.70 -12.94
N GLN A 348 13.10 15.97 -13.19
CA GLN A 348 11.77 16.51 -13.37
C GLN A 348 11.62 17.07 -14.78
N PHE A 349 10.43 16.93 -15.34
CA PHE A 349 10.06 17.50 -16.61
C PHE A 349 8.74 18.25 -16.47
N ALA A 350 8.67 19.46 -17.00
CA ALA A 350 7.45 20.24 -17.10
C ALA A 350 7.20 20.59 -18.57
N GLY A 351 6.06 20.15 -19.09
CA GLY A 351 5.60 20.47 -20.44
C GLY A 351 4.77 21.74 -20.44
N ASP A 352 5.26 22.77 -21.11
CA ASP A 352 4.47 23.94 -21.52
C ASP A 352 4.06 23.77 -22.98
N SER A 353 3.04 24.49 -23.43
CA SER A 353 2.55 24.64 -24.80
C SER A 353 3.62 24.45 -25.87
N ASP A 354 4.76 25.15 -25.76
CA ASP A 354 5.83 25.16 -26.77
C ASP A 354 7.17 24.56 -26.30
N VAL A 355 7.38 24.40 -25.00
CA VAL A 355 8.68 23.96 -24.43
C VAL A 355 8.54 22.79 -23.48
N LEU A 356 9.59 21.99 -23.42
CA LEU A 356 9.80 20.95 -22.43
C LEU A 356 10.98 21.37 -21.58
N GLU A 357 10.71 21.70 -20.33
CA GLU A 357 11.74 22.04 -19.35
C GLU A 357 12.12 20.78 -18.58
N ALA A 358 13.42 20.56 -18.42
CA ALA A 358 13.98 19.47 -17.65
C ALA A 358 14.81 20.05 -16.51
N GLU A 359 14.68 19.45 -15.32
CA GLU A 359 15.38 19.86 -14.12
C GLU A 359 16.03 18.69 -13.39
N ALA A 360 17.17 18.95 -12.75
CA ALA A 360 17.90 18.02 -11.92
C ALA A 360 18.48 18.74 -10.68
N PRO A 361 18.34 18.20 -9.46
CA PRO A 361 18.84 18.82 -8.23
C PRO A 361 20.38 18.87 -8.18
N GLY A 362 20.91 19.98 -7.65
CA GLY A 362 22.33 20.13 -7.33
C GLY A 362 22.67 19.73 -5.89
N ARG A 363 23.88 20.08 -5.46
CA ARG A 363 24.38 19.80 -4.09
C ARG A 363 23.59 20.46 -2.96
N SER A 364 22.82 21.50 -3.28
CA SER A 364 21.89 22.13 -2.35
C SER A 364 20.78 21.19 -1.87
N ILE A 365 20.44 20.17 -2.67
CA ILE A 365 19.36 19.20 -2.40
C ILE A 365 19.91 17.80 -2.20
N VAL A 366 20.87 17.38 -3.04
CA VAL A 366 21.54 16.08 -2.98
C VAL A 366 23.02 16.33 -2.64
N ALA A 367 23.35 16.32 -1.35
CA ALA A 367 24.65 16.78 -0.84
C ALA A 367 25.87 16.11 -1.49
N ASP A 368 25.73 14.85 -1.90
CA ASP A 368 26.75 14.02 -2.55
C ASP A 368 26.66 14.00 -4.09
N ALA A 369 25.84 14.87 -4.71
CA ALA A 369 25.73 14.94 -6.17
C ALA A 369 27.08 15.29 -6.84
N ASP A 370 27.44 14.51 -7.87
CA ASP A 370 28.58 14.85 -8.72
C ASP A 370 28.17 15.80 -9.85
N GLU A 371 28.16 17.09 -9.53
CA GLU A 371 27.85 18.17 -10.47
C GLU A 371 28.82 18.26 -11.67
N ARG A 372 29.98 17.59 -11.64
CA ARG A 372 30.85 17.48 -12.81
C ARG A 372 30.22 16.58 -13.87
N VAL A 373 29.50 15.54 -13.46
CA VAL A 373 28.72 14.67 -14.36
C VAL A 373 27.60 15.47 -15.00
N LEU A 374 26.81 16.22 -14.22
CA LEU A 374 25.71 17.03 -14.75
C LEU A 374 26.23 18.03 -15.79
N ARG A 375 27.28 18.77 -15.46
CA ARG A 375 27.95 19.68 -16.40
C ARG A 375 28.47 18.95 -17.65
N GLY A 376 29.12 17.80 -17.47
CA GLY A 376 29.68 17.01 -18.57
C GLY A 376 28.62 16.41 -19.50
N ALA A 377 27.44 16.12 -18.97
CA ALA A 377 26.29 15.67 -19.74
C ALA A 377 25.56 16.82 -20.47
N GLY A 378 25.90 18.08 -20.20
CA GLY A 378 25.33 19.25 -20.89
C GLY A 378 24.18 19.93 -20.13
N TRP A 379 23.98 19.64 -18.84
CA TRP A 379 23.05 20.40 -18.02
C TRP A 379 23.55 21.82 -17.78
N THR A 380 22.63 22.79 -17.81
CA THR A 380 22.91 24.19 -17.47
C THR A 380 22.97 24.34 -15.95
N PRO A 381 24.02 24.97 -15.40
CA PRO A 381 24.16 25.13 -13.95
C PRO A 381 23.07 26.02 -13.34
N PRO A 382 22.74 25.84 -12.04
CA PRO A 382 21.77 26.67 -11.33
C PRO A 382 22.10 28.16 -11.35
N GLY A 383 21.05 28.98 -11.36
CA GLY A 383 21.12 30.44 -11.26
C GLY A 383 20.03 31.02 -10.34
N PRO A 384 19.99 32.34 -10.13
CA PRO A 384 19.06 32.97 -9.19
C PRO A 384 17.57 32.71 -9.48
N SER A 385 17.21 32.54 -10.76
CA SER A 385 15.84 32.29 -11.21
C SER A 385 15.51 30.81 -11.43
N GLN A 386 16.52 29.93 -11.41
CA GLN A 386 16.38 28.49 -11.63
C GLN A 386 17.38 27.78 -10.70
N PRO A 387 16.94 27.40 -9.48
CA PRO A 387 17.84 26.86 -8.44
C PRO A 387 18.31 25.44 -8.71
N ASN A 388 17.74 24.76 -9.72
CA ASN A 388 18.14 23.44 -10.17
C ASN A 388 19.01 23.50 -11.42
N TRP A 389 19.73 22.42 -11.70
CA TRP A 389 20.35 22.21 -13.01
C TRP A 389 19.24 22.05 -14.04
N SER A 390 19.38 22.67 -15.21
CA SER A 390 18.27 22.73 -16.17
C SER A 390 18.70 22.44 -17.61
N ALA A 391 17.75 21.97 -18.41
CA ALA A 391 17.84 21.88 -19.85
C ALA A 391 16.47 22.15 -20.46
N THR A 392 16.43 22.70 -21.67
CA THR A 392 15.18 23.02 -22.36
C THR A 392 15.23 22.46 -23.78
N ALA A 393 14.12 21.87 -24.22
CA ALA A 393 13.88 21.54 -25.62
C ALA A 393 12.55 22.14 -26.08
N ARG A 394 12.37 22.36 -27.37
CA ARG A 394 11.06 22.71 -27.91
C ARG A 394 10.22 21.45 -28.00
N ARG A 395 8.91 21.56 -27.74
CA ARG A 395 8.01 20.42 -27.79
C ARG A 395 8.04 19.70 -29.15
N HIS A 396 8.08 20.47 -30.23
CA HIS A 396 8.10 19.94 -31.61
C HIS A 396 9.49 19.51 -32.09
N ASP A 397 10.50 19.53 -31.22
CA ASP A 397 11.83 19.03 -31.60
C ASP A 397 11.80 17.55 -31.97
N ALA A 398 12.68 17.19 -32.91
CA ALA A 398 12.76 15.85 -33.44
C ALA A 398 13.20 14.83 -32.38
N ARG A 399 12.86 13.56 -32.59
CA ARG A 399 13.22 12.42 -31.70
C ARG A 399 14.68 12.40 -31.22
N PRO A 400 15.71 12.77 -32.02
CA PRO A 400 17.08 12.83 -31.53
C PRO A 400 17.30 13.78 -30.35
N VAL A 401 16.59 14.91 -30.28
CA VAL A 401 16.70 15.87 -29.17
C VAL A 401 16.12 15.28 -27.88
N ARG A 402 14.96 14.60 -27.97
CA ARG A 402 14.36 13.91 -26.81
C ARG A 402 15.23 12.75 -26.32
N ARG A 403 15.88 12.03 -27.25
CA ARG A 403 16.85 11.00 -26.91
C ARG A 403 18.05 11.57 -26.16
N ALA A 404 18.59 12.70 -26.61
CA ALA A 404 19.66 13.38 -25.92
C ALA A 404 19.25 13.80 -24.50
N LEU A 405 18.05 14.38 -24.31
CA LEU A 405 17.53 14.71 -22.99
C LEU A 405 17.39 13.47 -22.08
N ALA A 406 16.88 12.35 -22.61
CA ALA A 406 16.79 11.12 -21.85
C ALA A 406 18.17 10.59 -21.44
N GLU A 407 19.16 10.62 -22.34
CA GLU A 407 20.54 10.22 -22.04
C GLU A 407 21.20 11.15 -21.00
N MET A 408 20.93 12.46 -21.07
CA MET A 408 21.36 13.44 -20.06
C MET A 408 20.77 13.14 -18.68
N SER A 409 19.50 12.76 -18.62
CA SER A 409 18.84 12.35 -17.37
C SER A 409 19.38 11.02 -16.84
N VAL A 410 19.70 10.06 -17.72
CA VAL A 410 20.37 8.82 -17.31
C VAL A 410 21.74 9.11 -16.69
N ALA A 411 22.54 9.99 -17.28
CA ALA A 411 23.83 10.39 -16.71
C ALA A 411 23.66 11.03 -15.32
N ALA A 412 22.67 11.92 -15.14
CA ALA A 412 22.37 12.51 -13.85
C ALA A 412 21.98 11.44 -12.80
N LEU A 413 21.03 10.57 -13.12
CA LEU A 413 20.54 9.53 -12.21
C LEU A 413 21.61 8.48 -11.88
N ARG A 414 22.27 7.92 -12.91
CA ARG A 414 23.23 6.82 -12.77
C ARG A 414 24.56 7.31 -12.20
N ASP A 415 25.14 8.35 -12.80
CA ASP A 415 26.52 8.74 -12.52
C ASP A 415 26.58 9.96 -11.59
N GLY A 416 25.61 10.88 -11.68
CA GLY A 416 25.56 12.07 -10.83
C GLY A 416 25.01 11.80 -9.43
N TYR A 417 24.02 10.90 -9.34
CA TYR A 417 23.34 10.53 -8.09
C TYR A 417 23.57 9.07 -7.69
N SER A 418 24.45 8.34 -8.37
CA SER A 418 24.83 6.97 -7.99
C SER A 418 23.64 6.01 -7.84
N VAL A 419 22.56 6.19 -8.59
CA VAL A 419 21.45 5.23 -8.60
C VAL A 419 21.95 3.97 -9.29
N GLY A 420 21.95 2.84 -8.57
CA GLY A 420 22.61 1.60 -9.05
C GLY A 420 21.88 0.90 -10.20
N SER A 421 20.57 1.11 -10.36
CA SER A 421 19.76 0.44 -11.39
C SER A 421 18.50 1.22 -11.74
N PRO A 422 18.03 1.20 -13.01
CA PRO A 422 16.74 1.79 -13.37
C PRO A 422 15.55 1.10 -12.69
N ARG A 423 15.71 -0.13 -12.16
CA ARG A 423 14.68 -0.82 -11.37
C ARG A 423 14.40 -0.15 -10.03
N LEU A 424 15.29 0.73 -9.58
CA LEU A 424 15.13 1.51 -8.36
C LEU A 424 14.43 2.85 -8.63
N LEU A 425 13.98 3.09 -9.86
CA LEU A 425 13.24 4.30 -10.22
C LEU A 425 11.74 4.06 -10.13
N SER A 426 11.05 5.08 -9.65
CA SER A 426 9.60 5.23 -9.77
C SER A 426 9.30 6.60 -10.38
N TYR A 427 8.05 6.80 -10.80
CA TYR A 427 7.62 8.10 -11.30
C TYR A 427 6.34 8.59 -10.66
N THR A 428 6.19 9.90 -10.61
CA THR A 428 4.92 10.58 -10.36
C THR A 428 4.67 11.51 -11.53
N ALA A 429 3.45 11.54 -12.04
CA ALA A 429 3.07 12.44 -13.10
C ALA A 429 1.66 12.96 -12.88
N TRP A 430 1.42 14.21 -13.24
CA TRP A 430 0.13 14.84 -13.17
C TRP A 430 -0.01 15.87 -14.30
N ARG A 431 -1.24 16.32 -14.54
CA ARG A 431 -1.52 17.49 -15.36
C ARG A 431 -2.06 18.58 -14.46
N ASP A 432 -1.44 19.75 -14.45
CA ASP A 432 -1.95 20.89 -13.71
C ASP A 432 -3.26 21.40 -14.31
N PRO A 433 -4.18 21.93 -13.49
CA PRO A 433 -5.40 22.56 -13.98
C PRO A 433 -5.06 23.70 -14.93
N GLN A 434 -5.97 23.96 -15.85
CA GLN A 434 -5.88 25.11 -16.73
C GLN A 434 -5.95 26.37 -15.86
N VAL A 435 -4.86 27.13 -15.86
CA VAL A 435 -4.79 28.40 -15.16
C VAL A 435 -5.36 29.47 -16.07
N PHE A 436 -6.38 30.16 -15.57
CA PHE A 436 -6.87 31.36 -16.21
C PHE A 436 -6.03 32.56 -15.81
N PRO A 437 -5.48 33.34 -16.76
CA PRO A 437 -4.74 34.55 -16.42
C PRO A 437 -5.55 35.50 -15.55
N ASP A 438 -4.88 36.08 -14.55
CA ASP A 438 -5.46 37.08 -13.67
C ASP A 438 -5.94 38.31 -14.46
N GLY A 439 -7.15 38.78 -14.15
CA GLY A 439 -7.72 40.00 -14.74
C GLY A 439 -8.54 39.82 -16.03
N ALA A 440 -8.63 38.61 -16.57
CA ALA A 440 -9.56 38.28 -17.65
C ALA A 440 -10.94 37.87 -17.10
N SER A 441 -12.00 38.17 -17.84
CA SER A 441 -13.37 37.76 -17.52
C SER A 441 -13.74 36.53 -18.33
N TYR A 442 -14.32 35.53 -17.68
CA TYR A 442 -14.74 34.26 -18.27
C TYR A 442 -16.23 34.07 -18.04
N THR A 443 -16.91 33.45 -19.00
CA THR A 443 -18.31 33.05 -18.81
C THR A 443 -18.40 31.89 -17.82
N ALA A 444 -19.59 31.65 -17.25
CA ALA A 444 -19.82 30.48 -16.40
C ALA A 444 -19.55 29.17 -17.16
N GLU A 445 -19.88 29.13 -18.45
CA GLU A 445 -19.66 28.00 -19.34
C GLU A 445 -18.15 27.76 -19.57
N GLU A 446 -17.35 28.82 -19.75
CA GLU A 446 -15.89 28.73 -19.87
C GLU A 446 -15.23 28.29 -18.56
N TRP A 447 -15.78 28.71 -17.42
CA TRP A 447 -15.29 28.33 -16.11
C TRP A 447 -15.60 26.86 -15.77
N GLU A 448 -16.79 26.37 -16.14
CA GLU A 448 -17.19 24.98 -15.96
C GLU A 448 -16.48 24.04 -16.94
N ALA A 449 -16.20 24.49 -18.16
CA ALA A 449 -15.50 23.71 -19.19
C ALA A 449 -13.97 23.63 -19.01
N ARG A 450 -13.41 24.30 -18.00
CA ARG A 450 -11.96 24.33 -17.76
C ARG A 450 -11.42 22.92 -17.51
N ASP A 451 -10.23 22.64 -18.05
CA ASP A 451 -9.53 21.41 -17.74
C ASP A 451 -9.02 21.47 -16.29
N LEU A 452 -9.64 20.70 -15.39
CA LEU A 452 -9.25 20.62 -13.96
C LEU A 452 -7.91 19.91 -13.74
N GLY A 453 -7.29 19.42 -14.82
CA GLY A 453 -6.05 18.65 -14.74
C GLY A 453 -6.32 17.20 -14.33
N THR A 454 -5.25 16.51 -13.97
CA THR A 454 -5.33 15.11 -13.56
C THR A 454 -4.28 14.87 -12.49
N ALA A 455 -4.72 14.57 -11.27
CA ALA A 455 -3.83 14.39 -10.11
C ALA A 455 -2.88 13.18 -10.24
N ALA A 456 -3.20 12.20 -11.08
CA ALA A 456 -2.36 11.05 -11.36
C ALA A 456 -2.46 10.66 -12.83
N LEU A 457 -1.42 10.98 -13.59
CA LEU A 457 -1.30 10.67 -15.01
C LEU A 457 -0.48 9.39 -15.22
N GLU A 458 -0.99 8.47 -16.04
CA GLU A 458 -0.25 7.28 -16.45
C GLU A 458 0.62 7.61 -17.66
N ILE A 459 1.89 7.19 -17.62
CA ILE A 459 2.82 7.28 -18.75
C ILE A 459 3.37 5.89 -19.05
N PRO A 460 2.60 5.06 -19.80
CA PRO A 460 2.96 3.66 -20.03
C PRO A 460 4.32 3.48 -20.71
N ALA A 461 4.77 4.46 -21.48
CA ALA A 461 6.06 4.42 -22.17
C ALA A 461 7.26 4.45 -21.21
N LEU A 462 7.12 5.03 -20.01
CA LEU A 462 8.20 4.99 -19.00
C LEU A 462 8.49 3.57 -18.54
N ARG A 463 7.45 2.72 -18.50
CA ARG A 463 7.53 1.35 -18.00
C ARG A 463 8.15 1.27 -16.59
N LEU A 464 7.95 2.31 -15.79
CA LEU A 464 8.33 2.39 -14.38
C LEU A 464 7.08 2.25 -13.50
N PRO A 465 7.22 1.83 -12.23
CA PRO A 465 6.12 1.91 -11.28
C PRO A 465 5.75 3.37 -10.99
N ARG A 466 4.45 3.67 -10.98
CA ARG A 466 3.95 4.96 -10.49
C ARG A 466 3.93 4.94 -8.96
N ARG A 467 4.40 6.02 -8.33
CA ARG A 467 4.32 6.21 -6.88
C ARG A 467 2.94 6.69 -6.44
#